data_AF-A0AAV4YBW0-F1
#
_entry.id   AF-A0AAV4YBW0-F1
#
_cell.length_a   1.000
_cell.length_b   1.000
_cell.length_c   1.000
_cell.angle_alpha   90.00
_cell.angle_beta   90.00
_cell.angle_gamma   90.00
#
_symmetry.space_group_name_H-M   'P 1'
#
loop_
_entity.id
_entity.type
_entity.pdbx_description
1 polymer ?
#
loop_
_entity_poly.entity_id
_entity_poly.type
_entity_poly.pdbx_seq_one_letter_code
_entity_poly.pdbx_strand_id
1 'polypeptide(L)'
;MDTGAFNGEIVDAEANVRELRQADGAALARVFDLSLYLIDCEIFYFSHENDFVKHKFNSKSGNHREIRGLVFLLHLLLIICFNKYLCFLQYMVKCTFWPLFGDWLQGPYIYKLYSHYGFTNSQIAVLYVVGFSASVLFGTGAGVLADSFGRKKMCMVFCITYSLCCFMKIFPNYNILLLGRLLGGISTSLLFSVFESWYISEHIQNYDFPKEWISVTFSKATFWNGVLAIIAGIIANFTSDVLDFGPVSPFILAIPCFIVSCCIMSKVWGENYGKPQKNTKNVFIQGLQMIVTNNLILMLGIVQSLFESVMYVFVFLWTPILDSAHPPLGIVFSIFMVCIMIGSSFYQLAHYRQVQPPVLLLLAVVLATVSQLGCALASSYHNINISIASFSFFLLEIAVGIYFPAIGYIKSECIPESHRANIMNWFRVPLNVITCIILLSLHGERNAGGNVVIFLISSAMMLGCSLIMVKIMKILPQVSMSTEQIC
;
A
#
# COMPACT_ATOMS: atom_id res chain seq x y z
N MET A 1 22.85 -50.70 -9.15
CA MET A 1 21.72 -50.87 -10.07
C MET A 1 20.54 -50.17 -9.43
N ASP A 2 20.07 -48.99 -9.82
CA ASP A 2 20.35 -48.17 -10.99
C ASP A 2 20.17 -46.69 -10.62
N THR A 3 21.29 -45.96 -10.51
CA THR A 3 21.33 -44.49 -10.42
C THR A 3 21.55 -43.83 -11.79
N GLY A 4 21.63 -44.63 -12.86
CA GLY A 4 21.83 -44.17 -14.24
C GLY A 4 20.55 -43.85 -15.01
N ALA A 5 19.41 -44.49 -14.68
CA ALA A 5 18.15 -44.32 -15.41
C ALA A 5 17.43 -43.00 -15.07
N PHE A 6 17.52 -42.53 -13.83
CA PHE A 6 16.86 -41.32 -13.35
C PHE A 6 17.49 -40.02 -13.89
N ASN A 7 18.79 -40.04 -14.21
CA ASN A 7 19.48 -38.88 -14.79
C ASN A 7 19.32 -38.77 -16.32
N GLY A 8 19.01 -39.88 -17.01
CA GLY A 8 18.70 -39.86 -18.45
C GLY A 8 17.34 -39.25 -18.75
N GLU A 9 16.31 -39.61 -17.97
CA GLU A 9 14.94 -39.10 -18.16
C GLU A 9 14.79 -37.60 -17.84
N ILE A 10 15.64 -37.04 -16.97
CA ILE A 10 15.64 -35.61 -16.65
C ILE A 10 16.27 -34.76 -17.79
N VAL A 11 17.32 -35.28 -18.44
CA VAL A 11 17.98 -34.59 -19.56
C VAL A 11 17.12 -34.62 -20.82
N ASP A 12 16.43 -35.73 -21.08
CA ASP A 12 15.46 -35.84 -22.19
C ASP A 12 14.18 -35.03 -21.94
N ALA A 13 13.78 -34.83 -20.68
CA ALA A 13 12.68 -33.93 -20.32
C ALA A 13 13.05 -32.43 -20.51
N GLU A 14 14.29 -32.03 -20.19
CA GLU A 14 14.77 -30.66 -20.43
C GLU A 14 14.93 -30.35 -21.93
N ALA A 15 15.30 -31.33 -22.75
CA ALA A 15 15.38 -31.19 -24.21
C ALA A 15 13.99 -31.02 -24.86
N ASN A 16 13.00 -31.83 -24.43
CA ASN A 16 11.62 -31.75 -24.92
C ASN A 16 10.90 -30.46 -24.48
N VAL A 17 11.24 -29.91 -23.30
CA VAL A 17 10.71 -28.61 -22.83
C VAL A 17 11.29 -27.43 -23.63
N ARG A 18 12.50 -27.56 -24.18
CA ARG A 18 13.08 -26.54 -25.08
C ARG A 18 12.43 -26.53 -26.46
N GLU A 19 12.03 -27.67 -27.00
CA GLU A 19 11.27 -27.76 -28.26
C GLU A 19 9.82 -27.25 -28.10
N LEU A 20 9.17 -27.51 -26.96
CA LEU A 20 7.79 -27.03 -26.69
C LEU A 20 7.70 -25.51 -26.46
N ARG A 21 8.80 -24.83 -26.11
CA ARG A 21 8.85 -23.35 -26.06
C ARG A 21 8.70 -22.69 -27.44
N GLN A 22 8.85 -23.44 -28.54
CA GLN A 22 8.71 -22.92 -29.90
C GLN A 22 7.30 -23.10 -30.50
N ALA A 23 6.36 -23.76 -29.81
CA ALA A 23 5.01 -24.04 -30.33
C ALA A 23 3.91 -23.25 -29.58
N ASP A 24 3.37 -22.24 -30.26
CA ASP A 24 2.10 -21.51 -30.03
C ASP A 24 1.68 -21.17 -28.58
N GLY A 25 2.15 -20.01 -28.10
CA GLY A 25 1.81 -19.42 -26.81
C GLY A 25 0.32 -19.09 -26.57
N ALA A 26 -0.52 -19.09 -27.61
CA ALA A 26 -1.95 -18.79 -27.48
C ALA A 26 -2.80 -19.96 -26.93
N ALA A 27 -2.33 -21.20 -27.08
CA ALA A 27 -3.02 -22.38 -26.56
C ALA A 27 -2.68 -22.64 -25.08
N LEU A 28 -1.43 -22.40 -24.68
CA LEU A 28 -0.99 -22.50 -23.29
C LEU A 28 -1.66 -21.45 -22.40
N ALA A 29 -1.83 -20.22 -22.91
CA ALA A 29 -2.51 -19.13 -22.19
C ALA A 29 -3.98 -19.46 -21.89
N ARG A 30 -4.72 -20.07 -22.84
CA ARG A 30 -6.12 -20.46 -22.62
C ARG A 30 -6.29 -21.60 -21.63
N VAL A 31 -5.33 -22.54 -21.58
CA VAL A 31 -5.33 -23.61 -20.57
C VAL A 31 -4.96 -23.05 -19.19
N PHE A 32 -4.08 -22.05 -19.14
CA PHE A 32 -3.74 -21.31 -17.91
C PHE A 32 -4.91 -20.47 -17.38
N ASP A 33 -5.64 -19.76 -18.25
CA ASP A 33 -6.82 -18.97 -17.86
C ASP A 33 -7.96 -19.88 -17.38
N LEU A 34 -8.15 -21.05 -18.00
CA LEU A 34 -9.15 -22.02 -17.57
C LEU A 34 -8.80 -22.66 -16.22
N SER A 35 -7.51 -22.85 -15.93
CA SER A 35 -7.05 -23.38 -14.64
C SER A 35 -7.04 -22.33 -13.53
N LEU A 36 -6.80 -21.05 -13.85
CA LEU A 36 -7.03 -19.93 -12.92
C LEU A 36 -8.52 -19.73 -12.59
N TYR A 37 -9.40 -19.88 -13.58
CA TYR A 37 -10.85 -19.81 -13.37
C TYR A 37 -11.37 -20.99 -12.52
N LEU A 38 -10.77 -22.17 -12.64
CA LEU A 38 -11.06 -23.33 -11.79
C LEU A 38 -10.54 -23.14 -10.36
N ILE A 39 -9.43 -22.42 -10.16
CA ILE A 39 -8.87 -22.10 -8.83
C ILE A 39 -9.75 -21.08 -8.06
N ASP A 40 -10.45 -20.17 -8.73
CA ASP A 40 -11.44 -19.29 -8.09
C ASP A 40 -12.75 -20.02 -7.70
N CYS A 41 -13.02 -21.19 -8.28
CA CYS A 41 -14.20 -22.01 -7.95
C CYS A 41 -13.94 -23.12 -6.91
N GLU A 42 -12.69 -23.48 -6.62
CA GLU A 42 -12.37 -24.64 -5.77
C GLU A 42 -11.99 -24.31 -4.32
N ILE A 43 -12.98 -23.80 -3.57
CA ILE A 43 -13.12 -24.12 -2.14
C ILE A 43 -14.27 -25.14 -1.91
N PHE A 44 -14.99 -25.60 -2.94
CA PHE A 44 -16.18 -26.44 -2.73
C PHE A 44 -16.44 -27.64 -3.66
N TYR A 45 -15.61 -27.93 -4.67
CA TYR A 45 -15.96 -28.95 -5.68
C TYR A 45 -14.91 -30.03 -5.97
N PHE A 46 -14.02 -30.34 -5.03
CA PHE A 46 -13.22 -31.57 -5.11
C PHE A 46 -14.05 -32.80 -4.70
N SER A 47 -15.02 -33.20 -5.55
CA SER A 47 -15.63 -34.54 -5.51
C SER A 47 -16.22 -35.03 -6.83
N HIS A 48 -16.38 -34.19 -7.87
CA HIS A 48 -17.28 -34.59 -8.97
C HIS A 48 -16.85 -34.14 -10.37
N GLU A 49 -15.61 -34.38 -10.80
CA GLU A 49 -15.34 -34.36 -12.24
C GLU A 49 -14.18 -35.27 -12.67
N ASN A 50 -14.42 -36.58 -12.53
CA ASN A 50 -13.61 -37.63 -13.17
C ASN A 50 -14.17 -38.04 -14.55
N ASP A 51 -15.24 -37.39 -15.03
CA ASP A 51 -16.01 -37.83 -16.20
C ASP A 51 -15.93 -36.91 -17.43
N PHE A 52 -15.58 -35.63 -17.29
CA PHE A 52 -15.51 -34.72 -18.44
C PHE A 52 -14.28 -34.96 -19.34
N VAL A 53 -13.16 -35.41 -18.77
CA VAL A 53 -11.92 -35.72 -19.51
C VAL A 53 -12.01 -37.06 -20.25
N LYS A 54 -12.91 -37.97 -19.85
CA LYS A 54 -13.12 -39.26 -20.52
C LYS A 54 -13.80 -39.13 -21.88
N HIS A 55 -14.66 -38.12 -22.07
CA HIS A 55 -15.61 -38.13 -23.19
C HIS A 55 -15.10 -37.49 -24.50
N LYS A 56 -13.95 -36.80 -24.50
CA LYS A 56 -13.42 -36.07 -25.69
C LYS A 56 -12.13 -36.64 -26.29
N PHE A 57 -11.54 -37.68 -25.69
CA PHE A 57 -10.27 -38.29 -26.15
C PHE A 57 -10.43 -39.78 -26.48
N ASN A 58 -11.43 -40.10 -27.30
CA ASN A 58 -11.65 -41.45 -27.82
C ASN A 58 -11.48 -41.44 -29.36
N SER A 59 -10.24 -41.22 -29.81
CA SER A 59 -9.83 -41.50 -31.18
C SER A 59 -8.41 -42.07 -31.17
N LYS A 60 -8.20 -43.11 -31.96
CA LYS A 60 -7.06 -44.05 -31.93
C LYS A 60 -5.74 -43.37 -32.33
N SER A 61 -4.71 -43.43 -31.46
CA SER A 61 -3.29 -43.43 -31.84
C SER A 61 -2.39 -43.56 -30.59
N GLY A 62 -1.26 -44.26 -30.72
CA GLY A 62 -0.34 -44.63 -29.64
C GLY A 62 0.29 -43.48 -28.83
N ASN A 63 0.17 -42.23 -29.28
CA ASN A 63 0.71 -41.04 -28.58
C ASN A 63 -0.13 -40.58 -27.38
N HIS A 64 -1.34 -41.11 -27.15
CA HIS A 64 -2.22 -40.63 -26.08
C HIS A 64 -1.75 -40.99 -24.66
N ARG A 65 -0.91 -42.03 -24.50
CA ARG A 65 -0.39 -42.42 -23.18
C ARG A 65 0.69 -41.47 -22.70
N GLU A 66 1.58 -41.06 -23.60
CA GLU A 66 2.61 -40.05 -23.34
C GLU A 66 2.01 -38.68 -23.10
N ILE A 67 1.01 -38.26 -23.89
CA ILE A 67 0.31 -36.98 -23.69
C ILE A 67 -0.45 -36.97 -22.36
N ARG A 68 -1.13 -38.05 -21.97
CA ARG A 68 -1.78 -38.15 -20.64
C ARG A 68 -0.76 -38.15 -19.51
N GLY A 69 0.38 -38.82 -19.70
CA GLY A 69 1.51 -38.79 -18.77
C GLY A 69 2.06 -37.38 -18.60
N LEU A 70 2.27 -36.65 -19.70
CA LEU A 70 2.74 -35.28 -19.70
C LEU A 70 1.75 -34.33 -19.02
N VAL A 71 0.45 -34.44 -19.32
CA VAL A 71 -0.59 -33.60 -18.70
C VAL A 71 -0.69 -33.86 -17.20
N PHE A 72 -0.59 -35.12 -16.78
CA PHE A 72 -0.56 -35.48 -15.36
C PHE A 72 0.70 -34.96 -14.67
N LEU A 73 1.86 -35.07 -15.31
CA LEU A 73 3.12 -34.52 -14.80
C LEU A 73 3.05 -32.99 -14.68
N LEU A 74 2.46 -32.32 -15.68
CA LEU A 74 2.27 -30.88 -15.69
C LEU A 74 1.33 -30.44 -14.56
N HIS A 75 0.22 -31.16 -14.34
CA HIS A 75 -0.68 -30.93 -13.21
C HIS A 75 0.02 -31.14 -11.87
N LEU A 76 0.80 -32.20 -11.73
CA LEU A 76 1.54 -32.47 -10.50
C LEU A 76 2.59 -31.38 -10.23
N LEU A 77 3.31 -30.94 -11.26
CA LEU A 77 4.27 -29.84 -11.19
C LEU A 77 3.59 -28.51 -10.83
N LEU A 78 2.42 -28.22 -11.41
CA LEU A 78 1.61 -27.04 -11.07
C LEU A 78 1.14 -27.07 -9.61
N ILE A 79 0.65 -28.22 -9.13
CA ILE A 79 0.23 -28.39 -7.73
C ILE A 79 1.42 -28.22 -6.78
N ILE A 80 2.59 -28.77 -7.11
CA ILE A 80 3.81 -28.62 -6.30
C ILE A 80 4.28 -27.16 -6.29
N CYS A 81 4.27 -26.49 -7.45
CA CYS A 81 4.64 -25.08 -7.57
C CYS A 81 3.68 -24.18 -6.79
N PHE A 82 2.38 -24.44 -6.90
CA PHE A 82 1.33 -23.70 -6.19
C PHE A 82 1.42 -23.90 -4.67
N ASN A 83 1.68 -25.12 -4.20
CA ASN A 83 1.91 -25.40 -2.78
C ASN A 83 3.16 -24.70 -2.24
N LYS A 84 4.27 -24.68 -3.02
CA LYS A 84 5.47 -23.91 -2.66
C LYS A 84 5.17 -22.41 -2.57
N TYR A 85 4.40 -21.88 -3.51
CA TYR A 85 3.97 -20.48 -3.51
C TYR A 85 3.05 -20.13 -2.34
N LEU A 86 2.09 -20.99 -1.97
CA LEU A 86 1.25 -20.81 -0.78
C LEU A 86 2.09 -20.79 0.51
N CYS A 87 3.05 -21.69 0.62
CA CYS A 87 3.96 -21.73 1.76
C CYS A 87 4.79 -20.43 1.85
N PHE A 88 5.37 -20.01 0.72
CA PHE A 88 6.10 -18.74 0.58
C PHE A 88 5.24 -17.53 0.97
N LEU A 89 3.99 -17.48 0.48
CA LEU A 89 3.03 -16.43 0.79
C LEU A 89 2.70 -16.39 2.29
N GLN A 90 2.52 -17.54 2.94
CA GLN A 90 2.29 -17.62 4.38
C GLN A 90 3.48 -17.09 5.19
N TYR A 91 4.71 -17.32 4.74
CA TYR A 91 5.91 -16.76 5.41
C TYR A 91 5.98 -15.25 5.28
N MET A 92 5.69 -14.72 4.09
CA MET A 92 5.64 -13.28 3.83
C MET A 92 4.57 -12.59 4.65
N VAL A 93 3.36 -13.14 4.64
CA VAL A 93 2.21 -12.67 5.42
C VAL A 93 2.56 -12.62 6.91
N LYS A 94 3.13 -13.69 7.47
CA LYS A 94 3.51 -13.71 8.89
C LYS A 94 4.56 -12.65 9.24
N CYS A 95 5.54 -12.40 8.37
CA CYS A 95 6.61 -11.43 8.67
C CYS A 95 6.15 -9.99 8.53
N THR A 96 5.26 -9.70 7.58
CA THR A 96 4.77 -8.35 7.27
C THR A 96 3.52 -7.96 8.08
N PHE A 97 2.72 -8.92 8.56
CA PHE A 97 1.49 -8.61 9.31
C PHE A 97 1.74 -8.06 10.71
N TRP A 98 2.65 -8.66 11.48
CA TRP A 98 3.00 -8.15 12.82
C TRP A 98 3.47 -6.69 12.83
N PRO A 99 4.38 -6.25 11.94
CA PRO A 99 4.82 -4.87 11.92
C PRO A 99 3.73 -3.93 11.39
N LEU A 100 2.92 -4.33 10.41
CA LEU A 100 1.76 -3.54 9.98
C LEU A 100 0.75 -3.38 11.11
N PHE A 101 0.46 -4.45 11.85
CA PHE A 101 -0.45 -4.40 12.99
C PHE A 101 0.07 -3.46 14.10
N GLY A 102 1.36 -3.51 14.42
CA GLY A 102 1.99 -2.58 15.36
C GLY A 102 1.97 -1.12 14.91
N ASP A 103 2.05 -0.86 13.60
CA ASP A 103 1.88 0.48 13.03
C ASP A 103 0.44 0.99 13.20
N TRP A 104 -0.55 0.16 12.85
CA TRP A 104 -1.96 0.52 12.93
C TRP A 104 -2.48 0.70 14.36
N LEU A 105 -1.97 -0.07 15.34
CA LEU A 105 -2.33 0.10 16.76
C LEU A 105 -2.11 1.53 17.26
N GLN A 106 -1.08 2.19 16.73
CA GLN A 106 -0.66 3.52 17.18
C GLN A 106 -1.51 4.64 16.58
N GLY A 107 -2.00 4.44 15.35
CA GLY A 107 -2.66 5.46 14.53
C GLY A 107 -3.68 6.34 15.28
N PRO A 108 -4.65 5.76 16.01
CA PRO A 108 -5.73 6.52 16.64
C PRO A 108 -5.27 7.43 17.79
N TYR A 109 -4.18 7.08 18.48
CA TYR A 109 -3.81 7.69 19.75
C TYR A 109 -2.61 8.65 19.67
N ILE A 110 -1.98 8.86 18.51
CA ILE A 110 -0.79 9.73 18.39
C ILE A 110 -1.07 11.15 18.88
N TYR A 111 -2.14 11.77 18.37
CA TYR A 111 -2.50 13.13 18.77
C TYR A 111 -2.94 13.16 20.25
N LYS A 112 -3.80 12.21 20.66
CA LYS A 112 -4.33 12.12 22.02
C LYS A 112 -3.23 11.95 23.07
N LEU A 113 -2.20 11.16 22.78
CA LEU A 113 -1.02 10.98 23.64
C LEU A 113 -0.34 12.32 23.94
N TYR A 114 -0.07 13.13 22.91
CA TYR A 114 0.62 14.40 23.11
C TYR A 114 -0.26 15.42 23.83
N SER A 115 -1.56 15.44 23.52
CA SER A 115 -2.54 16.26 24.24
C SER A 115 -2.62 15.86 25.72
N HIS A 116 -2.59 14.56 26.03
CA HIS A 116 -2.58 14.03 27.40
C HIS A 116 -1.33 14.45 28.19
N TYR A 117 -0.18 14.62 27.54
CA TYR A 117 1.03 15.18 28.16
C TYR A 117 1.01 16.72 28.31
N GLY A 118 -0.06 17.38 27.86
CA GLY A 118 -0.25 18.83 28.01
C GLY A 118 0.48 19.68 26.96
N PHE A 119 0.90 19.09 25.84
CA PHE A 119 1.53 19.85 24.75
C PHE A 119 0.51 20.70 24.00
N THR A 120 0.94 21.88 23.55
CA THR A 120 0.10 22.76 22.74
C THR A 120 -0.10 22.22 21.33
N ASN A 121 -1.19 22.59 20.66
CA ASN A 121 -1.45 22.18 19.27
C ASN A 121 -0.28 22.53 18.31
N SER A 122 0.37 23.67 18.53
CA SER A 122 1.56 24.08 17.77
C SER A 122 2.76 23.16 18.00
N GLN A 123 3.02 22.74 19.24
CA GLN A 123 4.07 21.78 19.56
C GLN A 123 3.79 20.40 18.94
N ILE A 124 2.52 19.97 18.96
CA ILE A 124 2.07 18.72 18.34
C ILE A 124 2.23 18.79 16.82
N ALA A 125 1.88 19.92 16.19
CA ALA A 125 2.09 20.12 14.76
C ALA A 125 3.57 19.96 14.37
N VAL A 126 4.50 20.55 15.14
CA VAL A 126 5.94 20.38 14.91
C VAL A 126 6.38 18.91 15.02
N LEU A 127 5.86 18.17 16.01
CA LEU A 127 6.13 16.72 16.13
C LEU A 127 5.65 15.93 14.91
N TYR A 128 4.53 16.33 14.28
CA TYR A 128 4.06 15.73 13.05
C TYR A 128 4.93 16.09 11.84
N VAL A 129 5.29 17.37 11.71
CA VAL A 129 6.16 17.88 10.65
C VAL A 129 7.51 17.18 10.66
N VAL A 130 8.13 16.96 11.83
CA VAL A 130 9.41 16.25 11.93
C VAL A 130 9.28 14.80 11.46
N GLY A 131 8.20 14.11 11.83
CA GLY A 131 7.94 12.74 11.36
C GLY A 131 7.76 12.65 9.84
N PHE A 132 6.95 13.53 9.26
CA PHE A 132 6.74 13.58 7.81
C PHE A 132 8.01 13.97 7.06
N SER A 133 8.74 14.98 7.54
CA SER A 133 10.00 15.43 6.94
C SER A 133 11.06 14.32 6.95
N ALA A 134 11.17 13.60 8.07
CA ALA A 134 12.06 12.45 8.18
C ALA A 134 11.68 11.37 7.16
N SER A 135 10.39 11.02 7.04
CA SER A 135 9.93 10.00 6.10
C SER A 135 10.25 10.33 4.63
N VAL A 136 10.24 11.61 4.26
CA VAL A 136 10.64 12.06 2.92
C VAL A 136 12.15 11.95 2.70
N LEU A 137 12.93 12.54 3.61
CA LEU A 137 14.38 12.59 3.50
C LEU A 137 14.98 11.18 3.44
N PHE A 138 14.50 10.28 4.30
CA PHE A 138 14.99 8.91 4.35
C PHE A 138 14.27 7.99 3.36
N GLY A 139 13.03 8.27 2.97
CA GLY A 139 12.28 7.48 1.98
C GLY A 139 12.90 7.49 0.59
N THR A 140 13.46 8.63 0.16
CA THR A 140 14.13 8.73 -1.15
C THR A 140 15.41 7.88 -1.24
N GLY A 141 16.10 7.68 -0.11
CA GLY A 141 17.34 6.90 -0.02
C GLY A 141 17.16 5.46 0.50
N ALA A 142 16.03 5.14 1.15
CA ALA A 142 15.81 3.88 1.84
C ALA A 142 15.99 2.65 0.94
N GLY A 143 15.45 2.69 -0.29
CA GLY A 143 15.60 1.59 -1.25
C GLY A 143 17.05 1.34 -1.68
N VAL A 144 17.80 2.40 -1.96
CA VAL A 144 19.22 2.32 -2.35
C VAL A 144 20.09 1.81 -1.20
N LEU A 145 19.80 2.28 0.02
CA LEU A 145 20.47 1.80 1.23
C LEU A 145 20.16 0.32 1.45
N ALA A 146 18.90 -0.10 1.31
CA ALA A 146 18.52 -1.51 1.46
C ALA A 146 19.17 -2.42 0.41
N ASP A 147 19.31 -1.94 -0.82
CA ASP A 147 19.99 -2.67 -1.88
C ASP A 147 21.48 -2.87 -1.61
N SER A 148 22.12 -1.94 -0.90
CA SER A 148 23.56 -1.97 -0.61
C SER A 148 23.90 -2.69 0.71
N PHE A 149 23.13 -2.43 1.77
CA PHE A 149 23.39 -2.97 3.11
C PHE A 149 22.73 -4.33 3.37
N GLY A 150 21.78 -4.73 2.52
CA GLY A 150 20.98 -5.95 2.67
C GLY A 150 19.56 -5.63 3.11
N ARG A 151 18.58 -6.15 2.37
CA ARG A 151 17.15 -5.86 2.57
C ARG A 151 16.62 -6.45 3.86
N LYS A 152 17.06 -7.65 4.27
CA LYS A 152 16.65 -8.27 5.54
C LYS A 152 17.15 -7.45 6.72
N LYS A 153 18.43 -7.04 6.72
CA LYS A 153 19.00 -6.16 7.75
C LYS A 153 18.23 -4.87 7.89
N MET A 154 17.86 -4.22 6.79
CA MET A 154 17.08 -2.98 6.85
C MET A 154 15.67 -3.19 7.41
N CYS A 155 15.00 -4.31 7.14
CA CYS A 155 13.74 -4.67 7.81
C CYS A 155 13.91 -4.90 9.32
N MET A 156 15.04 -5.46 9.77
CA MET A 156 15.34 -5.58 11.20
C MET A 156 15.66 -4.22 11.84
N VAL A 157 16.39 -3.35 11.15
CA VAL A 157 16.64 -1.97 11.58
C VAL A 157 15.30 -1.26 11.78
N PHE A 158 14.35 -1.41 10.85
CA PHE A 158 12.98 -0.91 11.00
C PHE A 158 12.34 -1.36 12.32
N CYS A 159 12.35 -2.65 12.63
CA CYS A 159 11.74 -3.15 13.88
C CYS A 159 12.39 -2.53 15.12
N ILE A 160 13.72 -2.39 15.12
CA ILE A 160 14.47 -1.81 16.24
C ILE A 160 14.16 -0.31 16.37
N THR A 161 14.26 0.46 15.29
CA THR A 161 14.02 1.91 15.31
C THR A 161 12.57 2.23 15.67
N TYR A 162 11.61 1.41 15.24
CA TYR A 162 10.21 1.65 15.53
C TYR A 162 9.82 1.21 16.95
N SER A 163 10.42 0.14 17.47
CA SER A 163 10.31 -0.21 18.89
C SER A 163 10.87 0.91 19.78
N LEU A 164 12.02 1.50 19.42
CA LEU A 164 12.59 2.65 20.12
C LEU A 164 11.69 3.88 20.04
N CYS A 165 11.08 4.16 18.88
CA CYS A 165 10.07 5.22 18.73
C CYS A 165 8.89 5.04 19.71
N CYS A 166 8.33 3.83 19.79
CA CYS A 166 7.26 3.53 20.74
C CYS A 166 7.70 3.63 22.20
N PHE A 167 8.91 3.17 22.52
CA PHE A 167 9.45 3.29 23.87
C PHE A 167 9.66 4.74 24.29
N MET A 168 10.14 5.59 23.37
CA MET A 168 10.31 7.03 23.61
C MET A 168 8.99 7.74 23.92
N LYS A 169 7.85 7.25 23.42
CA LYS A 169 6.51 7.80 23.69
C LYS A 169 6.03 7.63 25.12
N ILE A 170 6.68 6.80 25.92
CA ILE A 170 6.38 6.63 27.35
C ILE A 170 6.86 7.85 28.16
N PHE A 171 7.88 8.56 27.69
CA PHE A 171 8.46 9.68 28.43
C PHE A 171 7.79 11.00 28.02
N PRO A 172 7.23 11.78 28.97
CA PRO A 172 6.59 13.08 28.70
C PRO A 172 7.64 14.20 28.53
N ASN A 173 8.67 13.97 27.70
CA ASN A 173 9.71 14.95 27.40
C ASN A 173 9.70 15.30 25.91
N TYR A 174 9.51 16.58 25.60
CA TYR A 174 9.36 17.06 24.23
C TYR A 174 10.52 16.66 23.30
N ASN A 175 11.78 16.76 23.78
CA ASN A 175 12.96 16.45 22.97
C ASN A 175 13.08 14.94 22.69
N ILE A 176 12.71 14.11 23.66
CA ILE A 176 12.69 12.64 23.48
C ILE A 176 11.61 12.26 22.46
N LEU A 177 10.44 12.90 22.53
CA LEU A 177 9.36 12.68 21.56
C LEU A 177 9.72 13.17 20.16
N LEU A 178 10.48 14.26 20.05
CA LEU A 178 10.99 14.77 18.78
C LEU A 178 11.95 13.77 18.11
N LEU A 179 12.89 13.22 18.89
CA LEU A 179 13.77 12.15 18.43
C LEU A 179 12.99 10.89 18.08
N GLY A 180 11.98 10.53 18.88
CA GLY A 180 11.06 9.43 18.58
C GLY A 180 10.36 9.63 17.24
N ARG A 181 9.91 10.85 16.92
CA ARG A 181 9.27 11.14 15.62
C ARG A 181 10.23 11.08 14.44
N LEU A 182 11.49 11.49 14.62
CA LEU A 182 12.54 11.29 13.62
C LEU A 182 12.74 9.79 13.32
N LEU A 183 12.90 8.96 14.37
CA LEU A 183 13.03 7.51 14.23
C LEU A 183 11.78 6.86 13.63
N GLY A 184 10.60 7.33 14.01
CA GLY A 184 9.32 6.91 13.45
C GLY A 184 9.25 7.17 11.94
N GLY A 185 9.62 8.37 11.50
CA GLY A 185 9.66 8.70 10.07
C GLY A 185 10.62 7.82 9.27
N ILE A 186 11.83 7.58 9.79
CA ILE A 186 12.80 6.63 9.19
C ILE A 186 12.18 5.23 9.08
N SER A 187 11.50 4.78 10.13
CA SER A 187 10.88 3.45 10.18
C SER A 187 9.75 3.33 9.14
N THR A 188 8.84 4.29 9.06
CA THR A 188 7.75 4.27 8.09
C THR A 188 8.26 4.22 6.65
N SER A 189 9.37 4.91 6.34
CA SER A 189 10.01 4.83 5.02
C SER A 189 10.45 3.40 4.68
N LEU A 190 11.00 2.67 5.66
CA LEU A 190 11.49 1.31 5.46
C LEU A 190 10.35 0.30 5.31
N LEU A 191 9.28 0.46 6.09
CA LEU A 191 8.12 -0.46 6.11
C LEU A 191 7.50 -0.65 4.72
N PHE A 192 7.22 0.45 4.02
CA PHE A 192 6.53 0.42 2.73
C PHE A 192 7.46 0.26 1.52
N SER A 193 8.78 0.26 1.69
CA SER A 193 9.73 0.16 0.56
C SER A 193 10.55 -1.12 0.59
N VAL A 194 11.15 -1.44 1.74
CA VAL A 194 12.11 -2.54 1.85
C VAL A 194 11.41 -3.89 1.89
N PHE A 195 10.26 -4.00 2.56
CA PHE A 195 9.48 -5.23 2.63
C PHE A 195 8.99 -5.67 1.24
N GLU A 196 8.42 -4.75 0.46
CA GLU A 196 8.00 -5.01 -0.91
C GLU A 196 9.19 -5.39 -1.79
N SER A 197 10.31 -4.66 -1.67
CA SER A 197 11.52 -4.96 -2.43
C SER A 197 12.07 -6.33 -2.10
N TRP A 198 12.11 -6.73 -0.83
CA TRP A 198 12.56 -8.07 -0.43
C TRP A 198 11.67 -9.14 -1.05
N TYR A 199 10.35 -8.98 -0.98
CA TYR A 199 9.37 -9.89 -1.61
C TYR A 199 9.62 -10.09 -3.10
N ILE A 200 9.70 -8.98 -3.86
CA ILE A 200 9.85 -9.04 -5.32
C ILE A 200 11.14 -9.76 -5.72
N SER A 201 12.25 -9.53 -5.00
CA SER A 201 13.51 -10.18 -5.31
C SER A 201 13.51 -11.67 -4.97
N GLU A 202 12.93 -12.05 -3.85
CA GLU A 202 12.84 -13.45 -3.45
C GLU A 202 11.94 -14.24 -4.41
N HIS A 203 10.79 -13.66 -4.80
CA HIS A 203 9.83 -14.23 -5.74
C HIS A 203 10.45 -14.50 -7.11
N ILE A 204 11.25 -13.57 -7.63
CA ILE A 204 11.83 -13.65 -8.97
C ILE A 204 13.18 -14.41 -8.96
N GLN A 205 14.07 -14.12 -8.01
CA GLN A 205 15.46 -14.62 -8.08
C GLN A 205 15.63 -16.01 -7.46
N ASN A 206 14.94 -16.29 -6.35
CA ASN A 206 15.12 -17.57 -5.65
C ASN A 206 14.10 -18.62 -6.10
N TYR A 207 12.84 -18.21 -6.29
CA TYR A 207 11.77 -19.13 -6.65
C TYR A 207 11.38 -19.13 -8.14
N ASP A 208 11.81 -18.11 -8.90
CA ASP A 208 11.48 -17.90 -10.32
C ASP A 208 9.97 -18.08 -10.62
N PHE A 209 9.13 -17.58 -9.71
CA PHE A 209 7.68 -17.67 -9.85
C PHE A 209 7.17 -16.70 -10.94
N PRO A 210 6.00 -17.00 -11.55
CA PRO A 210 5.38 -16.12 -12.54
C PRO A 210 5.21 -14.69 -12.03
N LYS A 211 5.53 -13.69 -12.84
CA LYS A 211 5.46 -12.27 -12.45
C LYS A 211 4.03 -11.82 -12.17
N GLU A 212 3.07 -12.45 -12.81
CA GLU A 212 1.63 -12.20 -12.69
C GLU A 212 1.14 -12.48 -11.25
N TRP A 213 1.81 -13.38 -10.51
CA TRP A 213 1.44 -13.71 -9.14
C TRP A 213 1.80 -12.61 -8.12
N ILE A 214 2.72 -11.70 -8.49
CA ILE A 214 3.13 -10.58 -7.64
C ILE A 214 1.94 -9.63 -7.42
N SER A 215 1.21 -9.27 -8.48
CA SER A 215 0.06 -8.37 -8.39
C SER A 215 -1.09 -8.99 -7.59
N VAL A 216 -1.33 -10.30 -7.76
CA VAL A 216 -2.32 -11.06 -6.98
C VAL A 216 -1.96 -11.07 -5.49
N THR A 217 -0.68 -11.28 -5.15
CA THR A 217 -0.21 -11.24 -3.76
C THR A 217 -0.38 -9.85 -3.15
N PHE A 218 0.06 -8.79 -3.82
CA PHE A 218 -0.07 -7.44 -3.29
C PHE A 218 -1.53 -7.00 -3.14
N SER A 219 -2.41 -7.44 -4.05
CA SER A 219 -3.86 -7.21 -3.93
C SER A 219 -4.43 -7.88 -2.66
N LYS A 220 -4.10 -9.17 -2.44
CA LYS A 220 -4.50 -9.90 -1.21
C LYS A 220 -3.90 -9.27 0.05
N ALA A 221 -2.63 -8.88 0.01
CA ALA A 221 -1.95 -8.24 1.14
C ALA A 221 -2.59 -6.90 1.50
N THR A 222 -3.00 -6.11 0.51
CA THR A 222 -3.68 -4.82 0.71
C THR A 222 -5.05 -5.02 1.37
N PHE A 223 -5.83 -6.02 0.93
CA PHE A 223 -7.11 -6.36 1.55
C PHE A 223 -6.94 -6.72 3.03
N TRP A 224 -6.01 -7.63 3.34
CA TRP A 224 -5.74 -8.03 4.71
C TRP A 224 -5.14 -6.90 5.56
N ASN A 225 -4.37 -6.00 4.98
CA ASN A 225 -3.89 -4.80 5.66
C ASN A 225 -5.05 -3.93 6.16
N GLY A 226 -6.12 -3.77 5.36
CA GLY A 226 -7.34 -3.09 5.78
C GLY A 226 -8.02 -3.79 6.96
N VAL A 227 -8.16 -5.12 6.90
CA VAL A 227 -8.74 -5.93 8.00
C VAL A 227 -7.89 -5.80 9.27
N LEU A 228 -6.56 -5.86 9.17
CA LEU A 228 -5.65 -5.67 10.30
C LEU A 228 -5.81 -4.29 10.92
N ALA A 229 -5.96 -3.23 10.12
CA ALA A 229 -6.14 -1.88 10.62
C ALA A 229 -7.44 -1.75 11.43
N ILE A 230 -8.54 -2.37 10.96
CA ILE A 230 -9.82 -2.41 11.71
C ILE A 230 -9.64 -3.10 13.06
N ILE A 231 -9.02 -4.29 13.07
CA ILE A 231 -8.79 -5.07 14.30
C ILE A 231 -7.85 -4.30 15.26
N ALA A 232 -6.81 -3.65 14.73
CA ALA A 232 -5.89 -2.85 15.52
C ALA A 232 -6.60 -1.68 16.20
N GLY A 233 -7.50 -0.97 15.50
CA GLY A 233 -8.31 0.09 16.09
C GLY A 233 -9.18 -0.40 17.25
N ILE A 234 -9.84 -1.55 17.11
CA ILE A 234 -10.66 -2.16 18.17
C ILE A 234 -9.81 -2.53 19.38
N ILE A 235 -8.66 -3.18 19.15
CA ILE A 235 -7.75 -3.60 20.23
C ILE A 235 -7.16 -2.37 20.93
N ALA A 236 -6.74 -1.34 20.18
CA ALA A 236 -6.24 -0.09 20.75
C ALA A 236 -7.28 0.53 21.68
N ASN A 237 -8.54 0.63 21.22
CA ASN A 237 -9.64 1.15 22.03
C ASN A 237 -9.91 0.33 23.28
N PHE A 238 -9.92 -1.00 23.15
CA PHE A 238 -10.11 -1.89 24.28
C PHE A 238 -9.02 -1.69 25.34
N THR A 239 -7.75 -1.57 24.90
CA THR A 239 -6.63 -1.40 25.83
C THR A 239 -6.53 -0.01 26.45
N SER A 240 -6.91 1.05 25.74
CA SER A 240 -6.78 2.41 26.26
C SER A 240 -7.98 2.86 27.08
N ASP A 241 -9.19 2.56 26.61
CA ASP A 241 -10.44 3.17 27.11
C ASP A 241 -11.28 2.18 27.92
N VAL A 242 -11.25 0.88 27.60
CA VAL A 242 -12.02 -0.13 28.36
C VAL A 242 -11.24 -0.66 29.55
N LEU A 243 -9.92 -0.86 29.39
CA LEU A 243 -9.02 -1.26 30.48
C LEU A 243 -8.41 -0.09 31.25
N ASP A 244 -8.70 1.15 30.84
CA ASP A 244 -8.17 2.39 31.46
C ASP A 244 -6.64 2.44 31.59
N PHE A 245 -5.89 1.74 30.74
CA PHE A 245 -4.42 1.83 30.72
C PHE A 245 -3.90 3.14 30.10
N GLY A 246 -4.81 3.98 29.59
CA GLY A 246 -4.52 5.30 29.06
C GLY A 246 -3.98 5.29 27.62
N PRO A 247 -3.73 6.48 27.04
CA PRO A 247 -3.39 6.63 25.62
C PRO A 247 -1.98 6.13 25.25
N VAL A 248 -1.16 5.77 26.24
CA VAL A 248 0.18 5.19 26.03
C VAL A 248 0.10 3.70 25.68
N SER A 249 -0.98 3.01 26.09
CA SER A 249 -1.08 1.55 26.02
C SER A 249 -0.95 0.97 24.61
N PRO A 250 -1.51 1.56 23.53
CA PRO A 250 -1.38 1.00 22.18
C PRO A 250 0.07 1.06 21.66
N PHE A 251 0.85 2.05 22.10
CA PHE A 251 2.27 2.18 21.76
C PHE A 251 3.11 1.10 22.44
N ILE A 252 2.82 0.79 23.70
CA ILE A 252 3.49 -0.29 24.43
C ILE A 252 3.15 -1.65 23.81
N LEU A 253 1.88 -1.87 23.44
CA LEU A 253 1.42 -3.10 22.80
C LEU A 253 2.07 -3.33 21.42
N ALA A 254 2.41 -2.26 20.70
CA ALA A 254 3.10 -2.35 19.42
C ALA A 254 4.55 -2.90 19.53
N ILE A 255 5.24 -2.66 20.66
CA ILE A 255 6.64 -3.09 20.85
C ILE A 255 6.81 -4.61 20.73
N PRO A 256 6.06 -5.46 21.47
CA PRO A 256 6.08 -6.91 21.27
C PRO A 256 5.83 -7.34 19.82
N CYS A 257 4.93 -6.68 19.09
CA CYS A 257 4.67 -7.00 17.68
C CYS A 257 5.92 -6.82 16.81
N PHE A 258 6.66 -5.72 17.01
CA PHE A 258 7.92 -5.46 16.30
C PHE A 258 9.03 -6.43 16.70
N ILE A 259 9.14 -6.77 17.99
CA ILE A 259 10.13 -7.75 18.47
C ILE A 259 9.86 -9.14 17.88
N VAL A 260 8.60 -9.59 17.91
CA VAL A 260 8.19 -10.88 17.31
C VAL A 260 8.49 -10.89 15.82
N SER A 261 8.15 -9.82 15.09
CA SER A 261 8.48 -9.67 13.67
C SER A 261 9.99 -9.78 13.42
N CYS A 262 10.80 -9.07 14.20
CA CYS A 262 12.26 -9.13 14.10
C CYS A 262 12.81 -10.54 14.35
N CYS A 263 12.31 -11.23 15.38
CA CYS A 263 12.68 -12.61 15.71
C CYS A 263 12.34 -13.57 14.57
N ILE A 264 11.13 -13.47 14.00
CA ILE A 264 10.71 -14.31 12.87
C ILE A 264 11.58 -14.02 11.64
N MET A 265 11.75 -12.75 11.27
CA MET A 265 12.58 -12.36 10.12
C MET A 265 14.03 -12.85 10.28
N SER A 266 14.60 -12.77 11.49
CA SER A 266 15.97 -13.23 11.74
C SER A 266 16.18 -14.72 11.42
N LYS A 267 15.18 -15.56 11.71
CA LYS A 267 15.23 -17.02 11.53
C LYS A 267 14.77 -17.49 10.15
N VAL A 268 13.78 -16.80 9.57
CA VAL A 268 13.09 -17.27 8.35
C VAL A 268 13.64 -16.63 7.08
N TRP A 269 14.01 -15.35 7.10
CA TRP A 269 14.38 -14.65 5.87
C TRP A 269 15.85 -14.88 5.49
N GLY A 270 16.10 -15.11 4.21
CA GLY A 270 17.43 -14.99 3.59
C GLY A 270 17.84 -13.53 3.39
N GLU A 271 19.14 -13.28 3.32
CA GLU A 271 19.64 -11.93 3.00
C GLU A 271 19.69 -11.73 1.49
N ASN A 272 19.03 -10.66 1.02
CA ASN A 272 18.92 -10.32 -0.40
C ASN A 272 19.50 -8.93 -0.65
N TYR A 273 20.22 -8.80 -1.76
CA TYR A 273 20.85 -7.55 -2.18
C TYR A 273 20.31 -7.10 -3.53
N GLY A 274 20.31 -5.78 -3.75
CA GLY A 274 19.97 -5.22 -5.05
C GLY A 274 21.12 -5.40 -6.05
N LYS A 275 20.81 -5.36 -7.35
CA LYS A 275 21.86 -5.30 -8.37
C LYS A 275 22.60 -3.97 -8.22
N PRO A 276 23.95 -3.94 -8.21
CA PRO A 276 24.70 -2.70 -8.03
C PRO A 276 24.41 -1.72 -9.18
N GLN A 277 23.66 -0.64 -8.89
CA GLN A 277 23.42 0.43 -9.85
C GLN A 277 24.67 1.30 -9.97
N LYS A 278 25.35 1.22 -11.13
CA LYS A 278 26.57 2.00 -11.41
C LYS A 278 26.36 3.53 -11.55
N ASN A 279 25.13 4.06 -11.56
CA ASN A 279 24.85 5.47 -11.90
C ASN A 279 23.65 6.12 -11.15
N THR A 280 23.60 6.04 -9.82
CA THR A 280 22.45 6.52 -9.01
C THR A 280 22.13 8.02 -9.17
N LYS A 281 23.15 8.88 -9.33
CA LYS A 281 22.95 10.34 -9.49
C LYS A 281 22.25 10.73 -10.79
N ASN A 282 22.61 10.07 -11.90
CA ASN A 282 22.02 10.33 -13.20
C ASN A 282 20.54 9.89 -13.24
N VAL A 283 20.23 8.78 -12.59
CA VAL A 283 18.88 8.22 -12.51
C VAL A 283 17.91 9.14 -11.74
N PHE A 284 18.40 9.81 -10.69
CA PHE A 284 17.58 10.73 -9.88
C PHE A 284 17.21 12.01 -10.64
N ILE A 285 18.17 12.58 -11.39
CA ILE A 285 17.97 13.76 -12.23
C ILE A 285 17.08 13.43 -13.43
N GLN A 286 17.26 12.26 -14.04
CA GLN A 286 16.42 11.77 -15.14
C GLN A 286 14.94 11.66 -14.76
N GLY A 287 14.65 11.18 -13.54
CA GLY A 287 13.27 11.14 -13.03
C GLY A 287 12.63 12.53 -12.97
N LEU A 288 13.36 13.53 -12.47
CA LEU A 288 12.89 14.91 -12.41
C LEU A 288 12.69 15.51 -13.81
N GLN A 289 13.64 15.29 -14.71
CA GLN A 289 13.54 15.73 -16.11
C GLN A 289 12.31 15.13 -16.80
N MET A 290 12.02 13.85 -16.59
CA MET A 290 10.85 13.18 -17.15
C MET A 290 9.53 13.77 -16.63
N ILE A 291 9.46 14.09 -15.33
CA ILE A 291 8.29 14.76 -14.74
C ILE A 291 8.05 16.11 -15.39
N VAL A 292 9.09 16.95 -15.54
CA VAL A 292 8.95 18.31 -16.08
C VAL A 292 8.67 18.31 -17.59
N THR A 293 9.21 17.32 -18.32
CA THR A 293 9.05 17.23 -19.78
C THR A 293 7.67 16.72 -20.17
N ASN A 294 7.09 15.79 -19.40
CA ASN A 294 5.80 15.21 -19.71
C ASN A 294 4.68 15.89 -18.90
N ASN A 295 3.92 16.75 -19.58
CA ASN A 295 2.80 17.49 -19.00
C ASN A 295 1.78 16.58 -18.28
N LEU A 296 1.53 15.36 -18.76
CA LEU A 296 0.58 14.44 -18.14
C LEU A 296 1.12 13.92 -16.80
N ILE A 297 2.40 13.52 -16.76
CA ILE A 297 3.07 13.06 -15.52
C ILE A 297 3.13 14.19 -14.50
N LEU A 298 3.42 15.42 -14.93
CA LEU A 298 3.41 16.59 -14.06
C LEU A 298 2.02 16.85 -13.47
N MET A 299 0.97 16.85 -14.29
CA MET A 299 -0.41 17.06 -13.83
C MET A 299 -0.85 15.96 -12.85
N LEU A 300 -0.50 14.70 -13.12
CA LEU A 300 -0.75 13.59 -12.19
C LEU A 300 -0.01 13.76 -10.87
N GLY A 301 1.26 14.20 -10.91
CA GLY A 301 2.04 14.52 -9.72
C GLY A 301 1.40 15.64 -8.89
N ILE A 302 0.85 16.67 -9.53
CA ILE A 302 0.13 17.76 -8.85
C ILE A 302 -1.15 17.23 -8.21
N VAL A 303 -1.97 16.45 -8.94
CA VAL A 303 -3.20 15.84 -8.41
C VAL A 303 -2.89 14.98 -7.18
N GLN A 304 -1.87 14.12 -7.27
CA GLN A 304 -1.43 13.31 -6.14
C GLN A 304 -0.99 14.16 -4.96
N SER A 305 -0.15 15.17 -5.20
CA SER A 305 0.36 16.04 -4.14
C SER A 305 -0.74 16.79 -3.41
N LEU A 306 -1.71 17.35 -4.16
CA LEU A 306 -2.85 18.05 -3.57
C LEU A 306 -3.73 17.09 -2.76
N PHE A 307 -4.14 15.95 -3.34
CA PHE A 307 -5.04 15.01 -2.67
C PHE A 307 -4.43 14.39 -1.41
N GLU A 308 -3.23 13.82 -1.53
CA GLU A 308 -2.56 13.18 -0.38
C GLU A 308 -2.17 14.22 0.69
N SER A 309 -1.92 15.49 0.33
CA SER A 309 -1.65 16.53 1.33
C SER A 309 -2.88 16.83 2.19
N VAL A 310 -4.07 16.89 1.60
CA VAL A 310 -5.35 17.05 2.32
C VAL A 310 -5.63 15.83 3.21
N MET A 311 -5.33 14.62 2.73
CA MET A 311 -5.42 13.40 3.52
C MET A 311 -4.52 13.47 4.77
N TYR A 312 -3.25 13.89 4.64
CA TYR A 312 -2.37 14.02 5.81
C TYR A 312 -2.77 15.14 6.77
N VAL A 313 -3.31 16.25 6.25
CA VAL A 313 -3.89 17.30 7.10
C VAL A 313 -5.09 16.75 7.88
N PHE A 314 -5.95 15.94 7.24
CA PHE A 314 -7.04 15.26 7.92
C PHE A 314 -6.55 14.33 9.03
N VAL A 315 -5.52 13.49 8.78
CA VAL A 315 -4.93 12.57 9.78
C VAL A 315 -4.49 13.30 11.06
N PHE A 316 -4.10 14.57 10.95
CA PHE A 316 -3.78 15.42 12.09
C PHE A 316 -5.03 16.02 12.77
N LEU A 317 -6.02 16.46 11.99
CA LEU A 317 -7.15 17.26 12.48
C LEU A 317 -8.34 16.46 13.02
N TRP A 318 -8.56 15.22 12.58
CA TRP A 318 -9.76 14.48 12.94
C TRP A 318 -9.86 14.25 14.47
N THR A 319 -8.74 13.92 15.13
CA THR A 319 -8.70 13.70 16.59
C THR A 319 -9.08 14.96 17.38
N PRO A 320 -8.41 16.13 17.22
CA PRO A 320 -8.78 17.33 17.98
C PRO A 320 -10.21 17.82 17.75
N ILE A 321 -10.75 17.63 16.55
CA ILE A 321 -12.12 18.05 16.23
C ILE A 321 -13.14 17.18 16.97
N LEU A 322 -12.90 15.86 17.00
CA LEU A 322 -13.77 14.92 17.68
C LEU A 322 -13.53 14.84 19.18
N ASP A 323 -12.37 15.27 19.70
CA ASP A 323 -12.03 15.15 21.12
C ASP A 323 -13.01 15.89 22.05
N SER A 324 -13.71 16.91 21.53
CA SER A 324 -14.79 17.61 22.23
C SER A 324 -15.94 16.69 22.67
N ALA A 325 -16.16 15.58 21.97
CA ALA A 325 -17.21 14.60 22.27
C ALA A 325 -16.69 13.39 23.06
N HIS A 326 -15.38 13.32 23.34
CA HIS A 326 -14.69 12.17 23.92
C HIS A 326 -15.10 10.81 23.30
N PRO A 327 -15.07 10.65 21.97
CA PRO A 327 -15.46 9.39 21.36
C PRO A 327 -14.37 8.32 21.55
N PRO A 328 -14.75 7.03 21.50
CA PRO A 328 -13.80 5.93 21.46
C PRO A 328 -12.94 6.01 20.19
N LEU A 329 -11.72 6.55 20.31
CA LEU A 329 -10.89 6.94 19.16
C LEU A 329 -10.50 5.73 18.30
N GLY A 330 -10.21 4.59 18.91
CA GLY A 330 -9.88 3.37 18.18
C GLY A 330 -11.07 2.83 17.39
N ILE A 331 -12.31 2.95 17.90
CA ILE A 331 -13.52 2.56 17.16
C ILE A 331 -13.78 3.51 15.99
N VAL A 332 -13.63 4.82 16.19
CA VAL A 332 -13.75 5.82 15.11
C VAL A 332 -12.77 5.52 13.99
N PHE A 333 -11.51 5.22 14.34
CA PHE A 333 -10.49 4.82 13.39
C PHE A 333 -10.85 3.52 12.64
N SER A 334 -11.38 2.50 13.34
CA SER A 334 -11.86 1.29 12.68
C SER A 334 -12.98 1.57 11.68
N ILE A 335 -13.88 2.49 11.99
CA ILE A 335 -14.94 2.92 11.04
C ILE A 335 -14.33 3.61 9.82
N PHE A 336 -13.32 4.47 10.00
CA PHE A 336 -12.59 5.06 8.87
C PHE A 336 -11.97 4.00 7.95
N MET A 337 -11.35 2.97 8.53
CA MET A 337 -10.79 1.86 7.75
C MET A 337 -11.88 1.08 6.98
N VAL A 338 -13.06 0.88 7.57
CA VAL A 338 -14.23 0.31 6.87
C VAL A 338 -14.67 1.22 5.72
N CYS A 339 -14.72 2.54 5.91
CA CYS A 339 -15.06 3.50 4.86
C CYS A 339 -14.07 3.44 3.68
N ILE A 340 -12.76 3.35 3.94
CA ILE A 340 -11.74 3.13 2.89
C ILE A 340 -12.03 1.84 2.12
N MET A 341 -12.32 0.73 2.81
CA MET A 341 -12.64 -0.55 2.17
C MET A 341 -13.90 -0.47 1.29
N ILE A 342 -14.95 0.20 1.76
CA ILE A 342 -16.16 0.46 0.97
C ILE A 342 -15.82 1.23 -0.31
N GLY A 343 -15.00 2.27 -0.22
CA GLY A 343 -14.53 3.03 -1.39
C GLY A 343 -13.75 2.19 -2.39
N SER A 344 -12.84 1.33 -1.91
CA SER A 344 -12.06 0.44 -2.78
C SER A 344 -12.94 -0.64 -3.44
N SER A 345 -13.90 -1.22 -2.73
CA SER A 345 -14.88 -2.15 -3.30
C SER A 345 -15.78 -1.46 -4.33
N PHE A 346 -16.19 -0.22 -4.07
CA PHE A 346 -16.93 0.58 -5.04
C PHE A 346 -16.12 0.82 -6.32
N TYR A 347 -14.83 1.15 -6.20
CA TYR A 347 -13.95 1.28 -7.37
C TYR A 347 -13.89 -0.02 -8.19
N GLN A 348 -13.69 -1.17 -7.54
CA GLN A 348 -13.62 -2.47 -8.23
C GLN A 348 -14.92 -2.79 -8.96
N LEU A 349 -16.08 -2.56 -8.32
CA LEU A 349 -17.38 -2.77 -8.94
C LEU A 349 -17.61 -1.83 -10.13
N ALA A 350 -17.27 -0.55 -9.98
CA ALA A 350 -17.43 0.42 -11.06
C ALA A 350 -16.50 0.13 -12.25
N HIS A 351 -15.26 -0.30 -11.96
CA HIS A 351 -14.32 -0.73 -12.99
C HIS A 351 -14.81 -1.99 -13.71
N TYR A 352 -15.38 -2.97 -13.00
CA TYR A 352 -16.03 -4.14 -13.61
C TYR A 352 -17.19 -3.75 -14.53
N ARG A 353 -17.91 -2.67 -14.20
CA ARG A 353 -18.95 -2.07 -15.07
C ARG A 353 -18.37 -1.20 -16.19
N GLN A 354 -17.08 -1.30 -16.49
CA GLN A 354 -16.38 -0.59 -17.57
C GLN A 354 -16.35 0.94 -17.40
N VAL A 355 -16.45 1.45 -16.16
CA VAL A 355 -16.22 2.86 -15.88
C VAL A 355 -14.71 3.16 -15.96
N GLN A 356 -14.34 4.19 -16.71
CA GLN A 356 -12.95 4.56 -16.91
C GLN A 356 -12.29 5.05 -15.59
N PRO A 357 -11.07 4.59 -15.25
CA PRO A 357 -10.37 4.98 -14.01
C PRO A 357 -10.19 6.49 -13.79
N PRO A 358 -9.94 7.33 -14.81
CA PRO A 358 -9.91 8.80 -14.65
C PRO A 358 -11.23 9.40 -14.13
N VAL A 359 -12.37 8.83 -14.51
CA VAL A 359 -13.70 9.28 -14.03
C VAL A 359 -13.84 8.96 -12.55
N LEU A 360 -13.38 7.77 -12.12
CA LEU A 360 -13.41 7.37 -10.71
C LEU A 360 -12.45 8.21 -9.86
N LEU A 361 -11.28 8.58 -10.42
CA LEU A 361 -10.37 9.50 -9.76
C LEU A 361 -11.00 10.90 -9.61
N LEU A 362 -11.68 11.41 -10.64
CA LEU A 362 -12.42 12.69 -10.54
C LEU A 362 -13.53 12.60 -9.49
N LEU A 363 -14.28 11.50 -9.44
CA LEU A 363 -15.30 11.27 -8.42
C LEU A 363 -14.70 11.33 -7.01
N ALA A 364 -13.55 10.67 -6.77
CA ALA A 364 -12.86 10.74 -5.49
C ALA A 364 -12.49 12.18 -5.11
N VAL A 365 -11.95 12.97 -6.05
CA VAL A 365 -11.60 14.39 -5.80
C VAL A 365 -12.85 15.23 -5.49
N VAL A 366 -13.96 14.99 -6.18
CA VAL A 366 -15.23 15.69 -5.92
C VAL A 366 -15.80 15.33 -4.55
N LEU A 367 -15.81 14.05 -4.18
CA LEU A 367 -16.25 13.60 -2.85
C LEU A 367 -15.38 14.19 -1.74
N ALA A 368 -14.05 14.22 -1.94
CA ALA A 368 -13.13 14.87 -1.02
C ALA A 368 -13.40 16.38 -0.92
N THR A 369 -13.70 17.06 -2.02
CA THR A 369 -14.08 18.49 -2.02
C THR A 369 -15.33 18.73 -1.17
N VAL A 370 -16.39 17.94 -1.39
CA VAL A 370 -17.65 18.04 -0.63
C VAL A 370 -17.40 17.78 0.86
N SER A 371 -16.57 16.78 1.18
CA SER A 371 -16.15 16.50 2.55
C SER A 371 -15.44 17.71 3.20
N GLN A 372 -14.45 18.31 2.53
CA GLN A 372 -13.72 19.46 3.10
C GLN A 372 -14.64 20.68 3.31
N LEU A 373 -15.57 20.92 2.39
CA LEU A 373 -16.61 21.95 2.57
C LEU A 373 -17.52 21.63 3.77
N GLY A 374 -17.93 20.37 3.92
CA GLY A 374 -18.70 19.90 5.08
C GLY A 374 -17.96 20.12 6.40
N CYS A 375 -16.66 19.85 6.46
CA CYS A 375 -15.80 20.12 7.63
C CYS A 375 -15.67 21.62 7.93
N ALA A 376 -15.54 22.46 6.89
CA ALA A 376 -15.52 23.91 7.06
C ALA A 376 -16.84 24.44 7.63
N LEU A 377 -17.97 23.94 7.13
CA LEU A 377 -19.31 24.26 7.64
C LEU A 377 -19.51 23.80 9.08
N ALA A 378 -19.08 22.58 9.40
CA ALA A 378 -19.15 22.03 10.76
C ALA A 378 -18.35 22.87 11.77
N SER A 379 -17.25 23.46 11.33
CA SER A 379 -16.33 24.27 12.14
C SER A 379 -16.68 25.76 12.17
N SER A 380 -17.60 26.23 11.32
CA SER A 380 -17.94 27.67 11.18
C SER A 380 -18.86 28.19 12.29
N TYR A 381 -19.52 27.32 13.04
CA TYR A 381 -20.44 27.69 14.11
C TYR A 381 -19.69 27.89 15.44
N HIS A 382 -20.29 28.66 16.37
CA HIS A 382 -19.70 28.90 17.69
C HIS A 382 -19.45 27.59 18.47
N ASN A 383 -20.23 26.54 18.18
CA ASN A 383 -20.00 25.16 18.61
C ASN A 383 -19.82 24.27 17.38
N ILE A 384 -18.81 23.39 17.40
CA ILE A 384 -18.53 22.44 16.33
C ILE A 384 -19.69 21.46 16.21
N ASN A 385 -20.28 21.33 15.01
CA ASN A 385 -21.30 20.32 14.75
C ASN A 385 -20.64 18.96 14.46
N ILE A 386 -20.47 18.17 15.53
CA ILE A 386 -19.78 16.87 15.48
C ILE A 386 -20.43 15.90 14.49
N SER A 387 -21.75 15.92 14.32
CA SER A 387 -22.46 15.05 13.39
C SER A 387 -22.08 15.34 11.94
N ILE A 388 -22.06 16.62 11.56
CA ILE A 388 -21.65 17.05 10.21
C ILE A 388 -20.15 16.75 9.99
N ALA A 389 -19.31 17.02 11.00
CA ALA A 389 -17.88 16.73 10.92
C ALA A 389 -17.63 15.22 10.72
N SER A 390 -18.30 14.37 11.50
CA SER A 390 -18.16 12.91 11.42
C SER A 390 -18.60 12.37 10.06
N PHE A 391 -19.76 12.81 9.56
CA PHE A 391 -20.23 12.43 8.22
C PHE A 391 -19.24 12.88 7.12
N SER A 392 -18.70 14.09 7.26
CA SER A 392 -17.71 14.62 6.32
C SER A 392 -16.41 13.80 6.35
N PHE A 393 -15.96 13.34 7.53
CA PHE A 393 -14.81 12.45 7.65
C PHE A 393 -15.06 11.08 7.02
N PHE A 394 -16.22 10.46 7.23
CA PHE A 394 -16.58 9.21 6.57
C PHE A 394 -16.60 9.35 5.04
N LEU A 395 -17.12 10.47 4.54
CA LEU A 395 -17.14 10.77 3.10
C LEU A 395 -15.71 10.93 2.54
N LEU A 396 -14.80 11.55 3.30
CA LEU A 396 -13.40 11.66 2.91
C LEU A 396 -12.75 10.28 2.79
N GLU A 397 -12.99 9.40 3.75
CA GLU A 397 -12.37 8.08 3.77
C GLU A 397 -12.88 7.18 2.65
N ILE A 398 -14.17 7.28 2.30
CA ILE A 398 -14.71 6.63 1.09
C ILE A 398 -14.01 7.19 -0.17
N ALA A 399 -13.82 8.51 -0.24
CA ALA A 399 -13.11 9.14 -1.35
C ALA A 399 -11.65 8.65 -1.46
N VAL A 400 -10.94 8.55 -0.33
CA VAL A 400 -9.58 7.99 -0.24
C VAL A 400 -9.56 6.53 -0.71
N GLY A 401 -10.57 5.74 -0.33
CA GLY A 401 -10.72 4.35 -0.77
C GLY A 401 -10.90 4.18 -2.29
N ILE A 402 -11.56 5.13 -2.96
CA ILE A 402 -11.68 5.18 -4.44
C ILE A 402 -10.37 5.70 -5.07
N TYR A 403 -9.76 6.70 -4.42
CA TYR A 403 -8.56 7.38 -4.90
C TYR A 403 -7.37 6.45 -5.12
N PHE A 404 -7.00 5.64 -4.12
CA PHE A 404 -5.79 4.81 -4.17
C PHE A 404 -5.73 3.85 -5.37
N PRO A 405 -6.77 3.02 -5.65
CA PRO A 405 -6.74 2.14 -6.80
C PRO A 405 -6.81 2.93 -8.13
N ALA A 406 -7.57 4.05 -8.18
CA ALA A 406 -7.70 4.85 -9.40
C ALA A 406 -6.39 5.54 -9.80
N ILE A 407 -5.72 6.21 -8.86
CA ILE A 407 -4.42 6.85 -9.12
C ILE A 407 -3.34 5.80 -9.38
N GLY A 408 -3.40 4.65 -8.70
CA GLY A 408 -2.48 3.53 -8.90
C GLY A 408 -2.50 3.01 -10.34
N TYR A 409 -3.70 2.78 -10.88
CA TYR A 409 -3.88 2.35 -12.27
C TYR A 409 -3.38 3.39 -13.28
N ILE A 410 -3.75 4.67 -13.13
CA ILE A 410 -3.33 5.70 -14.09
C ILE A 410 -1.81 5.89 -14.04
N LYS A 411 -1.19 5.80 -12.86
CA LYS A 411 0.27 5.83 -12.71
C LYS A 411 0.95 4.63 -13.36
N SER A 412 0.36 3.43 -13.29
CA SER A 412 0.97 2.26 -13.93
C SER A 412 0.98 2.36 -15.45
N GLU A 413 -0.06 2.96 -16.04
CA GLU A 413 -0.14 3.18 -17.49
C GLU A 413 0.75 4.33 -17.97
N CYS A 414 0.79 5.44 -17.22
CA CYS A 414 1.47 6.66 -17.68
C CYS A 414 2.98 6.68 -17.37
N ILE A 415 3.44 5.91 -16.38
CA ILE A 415 4.82 5.99 -15.87
C ILE A 415 5.60 4.74 -16.28
N PRO A 416 6.68 4.89 -17.07
CA PRO A 416 7.54 3.77 -17.48
C PRO A 416 8.10 3.01 -16.26
N GLU A 417 8.11 1.69 -16.34
CA GLU A 417 8.58 0.82 -15.24
C GLU A 417 10.01 1.13 -14.80
N SER A 418 10.88 1.50 -15.74
CA SER A 418 12.30 1.81 -15.48
C SER A 418 12.53 3.00 -14.55
N HIS A 419 11.61 3.97 -14.54
CA HIS A 419 11.74 5.20 -13.75
C HIS A 419 10.64 5.37 -12.68
N ARG A 420 9.70 4.42 -12.58
CA ARG A 420 8.52 4.50 -11.70
C ARG A 420 8.88 4.78 -10.24
N ALA A 421 9.83 4.04 -9.67
CA ALA A 421 10.25 4.23 -8.28
C ALA A 421 10.79 5.65 -8.01
N ASN A 422 11.57 6.21 -8.93
CA ASN A 422 12.15 7.55 -8.78
C ASN A 422 11.10 8.66 -8.91
N ILE A 423 10.19 8.51 -9.87
CA ILE A 423 9.10 9.48 -10.09
C ILE A 423 8.16 9.50 -8.88
N MET A 424 7.80 8.33 -8.35
CA MET A 424 6.97 8.22 -7.14
C MET A 424 7.63 8.86 -5.92
N ASN A 425 8.95 8.74 -5.78
CA ASN A 425 9.71 9.41 -4.72
C ASN A 425 9.66 10.95 -4.86
N TRP A 426 9.81 11.46 -6.08
CA TRP A 426 9.70 12.90 -6.34
C TRP A 426 8.29 13.44 -6.09
N PHE A 427 7.23 12.65 -6.31
CA PHE A 427 5.85 13.05 -5.97
C PHE A 427 5.63 13.23 -4.46
N ARG A 428 6.42 12.55 -3.62
CA ARG A 428 6.30 12.71 -2.16
C ARG A 428 6.85 14.03 -1.63
N VAL A 429 7.77 14.67 -2.34
CA VAL A 429 8.38 15.93 -1.89
C VAL A 429 7.37 17.09 -1.83
N PRO A 430 6.69 17.48 -2.94
CA PRO A 430 5.72 18.58 -2.92
C PRO A 430 4.55 18.32 -1.98
N LEU A 431 4.02 17.10 -1.98
CA LEU A 431 3.05 16.57 -1.01
C LEU A 431 3.38 16.97 0.44
N ASN A 432 4.54 16.55 0.93
CA ASN A 432 4.90 16.73 2.34
C ASN A 432 5.25 18.18 2.65
N VAL A 433 5.85 18.91 1.70
CA VAL A 433 6.10 20.35 1.85
C VAL A 433 4.78 21.10 2.02
N ILE A 434 3.77 20.83 1.19
CA ILE A 434 2.45 21.44 1.31
C ILE A 434 1.82 21.13 2.68
N THR A 435 1.81 19.84 3.09
CA THR A 435 1.29 19.44 4.40
C THR A 435 2.02 20.16 5.54
N CYS A 436 3.35 20.26 5.50
CA CYS A 436 4.12 20.93 6.54
C CYS A 436 3.81 22.44 6.60
N ILE A 437 3.69 23.10 5.44
CA ILE A 437 3.31 24.52 5.38
C ILE A 437 1.92 24.72 6.00
N ILE A 438 0.92 23.90 5.65
CA ILE A 438 -0.44 24.01 6.19
C ILE A 438 -0.45 23.81 7.72
N LEU A 439 0.24 22.77 8.21
CA LEU A 439 0.31 22.48 9.64
C LEU A 439 1.00 23.61 10.43
N LEU A 440 2.08 24.20 9.90
CA LEU A 440 2.83 25.27 10.55
C LEU A 440 2.14 26.64 10.48
N SER A 441 1.56 26.98 9.32
CA SER A 441 1.03 28.32 9.05
C SER A 441 -0.21 28.65 9.88
N LEU A 442 -1.02 27.63 10.23
CA LEU A 442 -2.37 27.85 10.77
C LEU A 442 -2.49 27.57 12.27
N HIS A 443 -1.47 26.98 12.90
CA HIS A 443 -1.41 26.76 14.35
C HIS A 443 -0.63 27.85 15.12
N GLY A 444 -0.11 28.86 14.41
CA GLY A 444 0.42 30.07 15.03
C GLY A 444 -0.66 31.02 15.56
N GLU A 445 -1.89 30.94 15.04
CA GLU A 445 -3.01 31.77 15.47
C GLU A 445 -3.89 31.04 16.49
N ARG A 446 -4.00 31.60 17.70
CA ARG A 446 -4.69 31.04 18.89
C ARG A 446 -6.22 30.88 18.78
N ASN A 447 -6.83 31.05 17.61
CA ASN A 447 -8.28 31.16 17.48
C ASN A 447 -8.94 29.95 16.81
N ALA A 448 -10.17 29.65 17.24
CA ALA A 448 -11.07 28.63 16.67
C ALA A 448 -11.32 28.79 15.15
N GLY A 449 -11.04 29.97 14.58
CA GLY A 449 -11.04 30.20 13.13
C GLY A 449 -9.97 29.44 12.36
N GLY A 450 -8.88 28.98 13.02
CA GLY A 450 -7.78 28.28 12.36
C GLY A 450 -8.22 26.98 11.66
N ASN A 451 -9.07 26.18 12.30
CA ASN A 451 -9.57 24.92 11.71
C ASN A 451 -10.45 25.19 10.47
N VAL A 452 -11.32 26.21 10.53
CA VAL A 452 -12.15 26.62 9.38
C VAL A 452 -11.26 27.02 8.22
N VAL A 453 -10.23 27.83 8.46
CA VAL A 453 -9.31 28.28 7.42
C VAL A 453 -8.54 27.09 6.82
N ILE A 454 -8.10 26.12 7.63
CA ILE A 454 -7.44 24.91 7.11
C ILE A 454 -8.38 24.13 6.18
N PHE A 455 -9.65 23.95 6.56
CA PHE A 455 -10.63 23.25 5.72
C PHE A 455 -10.99 24.04 4.45
N LEU A 456 -11.06 25.37 4.51
CA LEU A 456 -11.27 26.21 3.33
C LEU A 456 -10.08 26.15 2.36
N ILE A 457 -8.84 26.18 2.86
CA ILE A 457 -7.64 26.00 2.03
C ILE A 457 -7.65 24.60 1.40
N SER A 458 -7.96 23.56 2.19
CA SER A 458 -8.06 22.18 1.70
C SER A 458 -9.14 22.01 0.63
N SER A 459 -10.29 22.67 0.81
CA SER A 459 -11.36 22.72 -0.20
C SER A 459 -10.91 23.43 -1.48
N ALA A 460 -10.24 24.58 -1.37
CA ALA A 460 -9.72 25.30 -2.53
C ALA A 460 -8.69 24.47 -3.32
N MET A 461 -7.83 23.73 -2.61
CA MET A 461 -6.88 22.80 -3.22
C MET A 461 -7.59 21.65 -3.95
N MET A 462 -8.65 21.07 -3.35
CA MET A 462 -9.42 19.99 -3.98
C MET A 462 -10.24 20.48 -5.19
N LEU A 463 -10.75 21.71 -5.16
CA LEU A 463 -11.36 22.36 -6.32
C LEU A 463 -10.34 22.55 -7.46
N GLY A 464 -9.15 23.04 -7.14
CA GLY A 464 -8.05 23.14 -8.11
C GLY A 464 -7.68 21.77 -8.69
N CYS A 465 -7.63 20.73 -7.86
CA CYS A 465 -7.41 19.35 -8.27
C CYS A 465 -8.49 18.85 -9.24
N SER A 466 -9.77 19.20 -8.99
CA SER A 466 -10.89 18.84 -9.88
C SER A 466 -10.73 19.46 -11.27
N LEU A 467 -10.31 20.73 -11.35
CA LEU A 467 -10.06 21.41 -12.63
C LEU A 467 -8.91 20.77 -13.42
N ILE A 468 -7.85 20.33 -12.73
CA ILE A 468 -6.73 19.62 -13.36
C ILE A 468 -7.18 18.24 -13.84
N MET A 469 -7.99 17.53 -13.05
CA MET A 469 -8.53 16.23 -13.45
C MET A 469 -9.39 16.31 -14.71
N VAL A 470 -10.22 17.35 -14.85
CA VAL A 470 -10.99 17.59 -16.09
C VAL A 470 -10.08 17.83 -17.29
N LYS A 471 -8.91 18.47 -17.10
CA LYS A 471 -7.90 18.60 -18.18
C LYS A 471 -7.25 17.25 -18.51
N ILE A 472 -6.87 16.48 -17.49
CA ILE A 472 -6.28 15.13 -17.67
C ILE A 472 -7.23 14.24 -18.47
N MET A 473 -8.53 14.23 -18.15
CA MET A 473 -9.52 13.44 -18.89
C MET A 473 -9.64 13.78 -20.37
N LYS A 474 -9.33 15.01 -20.78
CA LYS A 474 -9.32 15.41 -22.20
C LYS A 474 -8.05 14.97 -22.93
N ILE A 475 -6.93 14.90 -22.22
CA ILE A 475 -5.61 14.58 -22.78
C ILE A 475 -5.39 13.06 -22.84
N LEU A 476 -5.87 12.32 -21.84
CA LEU A 476 -5.59 10.88 -21.71
C LEU A 476 -5.99 10.04 -22.94
N PRO A 477 -7.18 10.23 -23.55
CA PRO A 477 -7.59 9.48 -24.75
C PRO A 477 -6.69 9.74 -25.97
N GLN A 478 -6.07 10.92 -26.05
CA GLN A 478 -5.17 11.28 -27.15
C GLN A 478 -3.82 10.56 -27.01
N VAL A 479 -3.37 10.36 -25.77
CA VAL A 479 -2.12 9.65 -25.47
C VAL A 479 -2.28 8.14 -25.67
N SER A 480 -3.39 7.54 -25.22
CA SER A 480 -3.63 6.10 -25.43
C SER A 480 -3.69 5.73 -26.92
N MET A 481 -4.31 6.56 -27.74
CA MET A 481 -4.31 6.39 -29.21
C MET A 481 -2.92 6.49 -29.83
N SER A 482 -2.05 7.37 -29.32
CA SER A 482 -0.69 7.51 -29.84
C SER A 482 0.20 6.31 -29.49
N THR A 483 0.00 5.69 -28.31
CA THR A 483 0.74 4.50 -27.90
C THR A 483 0.32 3.26 -28.68
N GLU A 484 -0.99 3.10 -28.94
CA GLU A 484 -1.52 2.04 -29.81
C GLU A 484 -1.11 2.18 -31.28
N GLN A 485 -0.73 3.38 -31.73
CA GLN A 485 -0.19 3.60 -33.09
C GLN A 485 1.31 3.32 -33.20
N ILE A 486 2.02 3.22 -32.07
CA ILE A 486 3.46 2.97 -32.02
C ILE A 486 3.78 1.48 -31.76
N CYS A 487 2.90 0.77 -31.07
CA CYS A 487 2.91 -0.70 -30.96
C CYS A 487 2.30 -1.35 -32.22
#